data_AF-E2IV65-F1
#
_entry.id   AF-E2IV65-F1
#
_cell.length_a   1.000
_cell.length_b   1.000
_cell.length_c   1.000
_cell.angle_alpha   90.00
_cell.angle_beta   90.00
_cell.angle_gamma   90.00
#
_symmetry.space_group_name_H-M   'P 1'
#
loop_
_entity.id
_entity.type
_entity.pdbx_description
1 polymer ?
#
loop_
_entity_poly.entity_id
_entity_poly.type
_entity_poly.pdbx_seq_one_letter_code
_entity_poly.pdbx_strand_id
1 'polypeptide(L)'
;LEINLTDSFGQEQEINISAKAGDDIEELATYINGQTDLVKASVDQDGKLQVFAGNNKVEGEVEFSGGLSGELGLNEGKKVTVDTIDVTSVGGAQESVAIIDAALKYVDSHRAELGAFQ
;
A
#
# COMPACT_ATOMS: atom_id res chain seq x y z
N LEU A 1 5.61 3.22 -14.00
CA LEU A 1 4.40 2.82 -13.26
C LEU A 1 3.86 4.10 -12.66
N GLU A 2 2.58 4.36 -12.84
CA GLU A 2 1.91 5.51 -12.24
C GLU A 2 0.87 4.97 -11.26
N ILE A 3 0.85 5.53 -10.05
CA ILE A 3 -0.07 5.17 -8.97
C ILE A 3 -0.91 6.40 -8.66
N ASN A 4 -2.21 6.31 -8.92
CA ASN A 4 -3.17 7.37 -8.66
C ASN A 4 -4.05 6.98 -7.47
N LEU A 5 -4.21 7.91 -6.54
CA LEU A 5 -5.02 7.72 -5.33
C LEU A 5 -5.47 9.06 -4.76
N THR A 6 -6.42 9.03 -3.83
CA THR A 6 -6.82 10.19 -3.04
C THR A 6 -6.29 10.04 -1.62
N ASP A 7 -5.63 11.06 -1.07
CA ASP A 7 -5.18 11.01 0.32
C ASP A 7 -6.34 11.22 1.31
N SER A 8 -6.09 11.00 2.61
CA SER A 8 -7.06 11.19 3.69
C SER A 8 -7.51 12.64 3.91
N PHE A 9 -7.00 13.59 3.12
CA PHE A 9 -7.43 14.99 3.11
C PHE A 9 -8.29 15.32 1.87
N GLY A 10 -8.60 14.31 1.04
CA GLY A 10 -9.37 14.46 -0.19
C GLY A 10 -8.56 15.02 -1.36
N GLN A 11 -7.22 15.01 -1.30
CA GLN A 11 -6.36 15.49 -2.38
C GLN A 11 -5.94 14.34 -3.29
N GLU A 12 -6.08 14.53 -4.60
CA GLU A 12 -5.55 13.60 -5.59
C GLU A 12 -4.01 13.61 -5.56
N GLN A 13 -3.43 12.41 -5.59
CA GLN A 13 -1.99 12.18 -5.59
C GLN A 13 -1.63 11.29 -6.77
N GLU A 14 -0.67 11.77 -7.57
CA GLU A 14 -0.09 11.04 -8.68
C GLU A 14 1.37 10.70 -8.33
N ILE A 15 1.66 9.41 -8.18
CA ILE A 15 3.00 8.93 -7.84
C ILE A 15 3.62 8.27 -9.07
N ASN A 16 4.64 8.93 -9.62
CA ASN A 16 5.36 8.47 -10.79
C ASN A 16 6.57 7.63 -10.38
N ILE A 17 6.53 6.33 -10.70
CA ILE A 17 7.57 5.36 -10.43
C ILE A 17 8.32 5.02 -11.72
N SER A 18 9.59 5.43 -11.78
CA SER A 18 10.51 5.12 -12.88
C SER A 18 11.47 4.02 -12.48
N ALA A 19 11.18 2.78 -12.87
CA ALA A 19 12.12 1.67 -12.74
C ALA A 19 13.28 1.86 -13.72
N LYS A 20 14.50 1.53 -13.31
CA LYS A 20 15.66 1.49 -14.22
C LYS A 20 15.72 0.11 -14.87
N ALA A 21 16.27 0.08 -16.08
CA ALA A 21 16.48 -1.18 -16.78
C ALA A 21 17.45 -2.06 -15.99
N GLY A 22 17.00 -3.25 -15.62
CA GLY A 22 17.76 -4.20 -14.83
C GLY A 22 17.53 -4.12 -13.32
N ASP A 23 16.70 -3.18 -12.84
CA ASP A 23 16.25 -3.21 -11.44
C ASP A 23 15.43 -4.48 -11.20
N ASP A 24 15.66 -5.15 -10.07
CA ASP A 24 14.81 -6.26 -9.64
C ASP A 24 13.52 -5.76 -8.94
N ILE A 25 12.62 -6.68 -8.64
CA ILE A 25 11.28 -6.34 -8.10
C ILE A 25 11.41 -5.85 -6.65
N GLU A 26 12.39 -6.35 -5.91
CA GLU A 26 12.73 -5.94 -4.55
C GLU A 26 13.28 -4.51 -4.50
N GLU A 27 14.13 -4.14 -5.45
CA GLU A 27 14.62 -2.78 -5.66
C GLU A 27 13.47 -1.85 -6.02
N LEU A 28 12.56 -2.28 -6.90
CA LEU A 28 11.36 -1.52 -7.23
C LEU A 28 10.45 -1.31 -6.01
N ALA A 29 10.20 -2.35 -5.21
CA ALA A 29 9.41 -2.25 -3.99
C ALA A 29 10.05 -1.28 -2.99
N THR A 30 11.38 -1.38 -2.83
CA THR A 30 12.16 -0.46 -1.98
C THR A 30 12.05 0.97 -2.49
N TYR A 31 12.13 1.16 -3.80
CA TYR A 31 12.02 2.48 -4.43
C TYR A 31 10.63 3.09 -4.22
N ILE A 32 9.55 2.33 -4.41
CA ILE A 32 8.16 2.78 -4.13
C ILE A 32 8.01 3.24 -2.68
N ASN A 33 8.48 2.42 -1.72
CA ASN A 33 8.43 2.76 -0.29
C ASN A 33 9.25 4.01 0.07
N GLY A 34 10.25 4.37 -0.75
CA GLY A 34 11.05 5.57 -0.59
C GLY A 34 10.44 6.83 -1.25
N GLN A 35 9.51 6.69 -2.19
CA GLN A 35 8.87 7.81 -2.88
C GLN A 35 7.67 8.38 -2.12
N THR A 36 6.96 7.54 -1.37
CA THR A 36 5.72 7.96 -0.71
C THR A 36 5.47 7.14 0.57
N ASP A 37 4.80 7.78 1.52
CA ASP A 37 4.30 7.14 2.73
C ASP A 37 2.84 6.69 2.63
N LEU A 38 2.17 6.95 1.50
CA LEU A 38 0.75 6.67 1.29
C LEU A 38 0.47 5.20 0.99
N VAL A 39 1.44 4.51 0.37
CA VAL A 39 1.37 3.08 0.08
C VAL A 39 2.55 2.33 0.71
N LYS A 40 2.41 1.02 0.83
CA LYS A 40 3.49 0.09 1.18
C LYS A 40 3.63 -0.94 0.08
N ALA A 41 4.85 -1.10 -0.43
CA ALA A 41 5.18 -2.09 -1.43
C ALA A 41 5.98 -3.24 -0.81
N SER A 42 5.71 -4.46 -1.26
CA SER A 42 6.42 -5.66 -0.84
C SER A 42 6.47 -6.70 -1.96
N VAL A 43 7.23 -7.79 -1.76
CA VAL A 43 7.38 -8.87 -2.74
C VAL A 43 7.01 -10.19 -2.09
N ASP A 44 6.09 -10.92 -2.71
CA ASP A 44 5.63 -12.21 -2.18
C ASP A 44 6.60 -13.37 -2.50
N GLN A 45 6.29 -14.57 -2.01
CA GLN A 45 7.11 -15.75 -2.26
C GLN A 45 7.22 -16.17 -3.74
N ASP A 46 6.32 -15.68 -4.60
CA ASP A 46 6.29 -15.97 -6.03
C ASP A 46 7.03 -14.89 -6.85
N GLY A 47 7.66 -13.92 -6.17
CA GLY A 47 8.38 -12.81 -6.80
C GLY A 47 7.44 -11.75 -7.39
N LYS A 48 6.21 -11.64 -6.89
CA LYS A 48 5.25 -10.64 -7.38
C LYS A 48 5.23 -9.42 -6.47
N LEU A 49 5.14 -8.25 -7.11
CA LEU A 49 4.94 -6.98 -6.40
C LEU A 49 3.54 -6.93 -5.78
N GLN A 50 3.49 -6.60 -4.50
CA GLN A 50 2.27 -6.29 -3.76
C GLN A 50 2.30 -4.83 -3.33
N VAL A 51 1.16 -4.15 -3.42
CA VAL A 51 1.01 -2.75 -2.96
C VAL A 51 -0.21 -2.65 -2.06
N PHE A 52 -0.02 -2.14 -0.85
CA PHE A 52 -1.05 -1.92 0.15
C PHE A 52 -1.22 -0.44 0.43
N ALA A 53 -2.48 0.01 0.49
CA ALA A 53 -2.84 1.36 0.91
C ALA A 53 -3.81 1.27 2.11
N GLY A 54 -3.43 1.91 3.21
CA GLY A 54 -4.25 1.94 4.42
C GLY A 54 -5.32 3.03 4.34
N ASN A 55 -6.53 2.70 4.79
CA ASN A 55 -7.66 3.65 4.86
C ASN A 55 -7.43 4.84 5.82
N ASN A 56 -6.39 4.77 6.65
CA ASN A 56 -5.95 5.86 7.51
C ASN A 56 -5.12 6.93 6.79
N LYS A 57 -4.76 6.69 5.52
CA LYS A 57 -3.96 7.60 4.68
C LYS A 57 -4.53 7.82 3.28
N VAL A 58 -5.29 6.85 2.78
CA VAL A 58 -5.82 6.83 1.41
C VAL A 58 -7.33 6.63 1.45
N GLU A 59 -8.04 7.43 0.66
CA GLU A 59 -9.47 7.31 0.43
C GLU A 59 -9.75 6.62 -0.90
N GLY A 60 -10.78 5.77 -0.92
CA GLY A 60 -11.23 5.12 -2.14
C GLY A 60 -10.28 4.02 -2.63
N GLU A 61 -10.13 3.96 -3.94
CA GLU A 61 -9.39 2.92 -4.65
C GLU A 61 -8.03 3.45 -5.13
N VAL A 62 -7.06 2.55 -5.27
CA VAL A 62 -5.75 2.86 -5.84
C VAL A 62 -5.73 2.36 -7.27
N GLU A 63 -5.41 3.25 -8.19
CA GLU A 63 -5.34 2.93 -9.62
C GLU A 63 -3.88 2.82 -10.06
N PHE A 64 -3.56 1.77 -10.81
CA PHE A 64 -2.23 1.54 -11.38
C PHE A 64 -2.27 1.67 -12.90
N SER A 65 -1.43 2.53 -13.46
CA SER A 65 -1.38 2.76 -14.90
C SER A 65 0.07 2.78 -15.44
N GLY A 66 0.21 2.94 -16.76
CA GLY A 66 1.48 2.91 -17.47
C GLY A 66 1.98 1.50 -17.82
N GLY A 67 2.95 1.41 -18.73
CA GLY A 67 3.42 0.13 -19.30
C GLY A 67 3.92 -0.89 -18.24
N LEU A 68 4.61 -0.39 -17.21
CA LEU A 68 5.13 -1.22 -16.12
C LEU A 68 4.01 -1.84 -15.26
N SER A 69 2.82 -1.22 -15.18
CA SER A 69 1.67 -1.80 -14.46
C SER A 69 1.23 -3.13 -15.08
N GLY A 70 1.12 -3.15 -16.42
CA GLY A 70 0.75 -4.35 -17.16
C GLY A 70 1.83 -5.44 -17.12
N GLU A 71 3.10 -5.07 -17.14
CA GLU A 71 4.23 -6.01 -17.04
C GLU A 71 4.31 -6.70 -15.68
N LEU A 72 4.06 -5.95 -14.60
CA LEU A 72 4.02 -6.46 -13.23
C LEU A 72 2.72 -7.22 -12.92
N GLY A 73 1.74 -7.19 -13.82
CA GLY A 73 0.43 -7.82 -13.62
C GLY A 73 -0.34 -7.23 -12.45
N LEU A 74 -0.19 -5.91 -12.20
CA LEU A 74 -0.97 -5.22 -11.19
C LEU A 74 -2.43 -5.16 -11.63
N ASN A 75 -3.31 -5.74 -10.82
CA ASN A 75 -4.75 -5.78 -11.08
C ASN A 75 -5.47 -4.78 -10.17
N GLU A 76 -6.79 -4.68 -10.34
CA GLU A 76 -7.65 -3.92 -9.41
C GLU A 76 -7.38 -4.32 -7.96
N GLY A 77 -7.32 -3.31 -7.09
CA GLY A 77 -7.08 -3.50 -5.67
C GLY A 77 -8.18 -4.34 -5.02
N LYS A 78 -7.77 -5.28 -4.15
CA LYS A 78 -8.71 -6.03 -3.31
C LYS A 78 -8.90 -5.30 -1.98
N LYS A 79 -10.15 -5.11 -1.58
CA LYS A 79 -10.47 -4.61 -0.23
C LYS A 79 -10.21 -5.72 0.78
N VAL A 80 -9.33 -5.44 1.73
CA VAL A 80 -8.94 -6.33 2.83
C VAL A 80 -9.20 -5.65 4.17
N THR A 81 -9.47 -6.46 5.18
CA THR A 81 -9.69 -5.98 6.55
C THR A 81 -8.93 -6.89 7.52
N VAL A 82 -8.93 -6.53 8.80
CA VAL A 82 -8.34 -7.37 9.86
C VAL A 82 -8.97 -8.78 9.89
N ASP A 83 -10.24 -8.92 9.53
CA ASP A 83 -10.94 -10.20 9.47
C ASP A 83 -10.42 -11.13 8.36
N THR A 84 -9.91 -10.55 7.27
CA THR A 84 -9.49 -11.29 6.07
C THR A 84 -7.99 -11.58 6.03
N ILE A 85 -7.29 -11.35 7.13
CA ILE A 85 -5.84 -11.60 7.24
C ILE A 85 -5.55 -13.10 7.07
N ASP A 86 -4.56 -13.42 6.25
CA ASP A 86 -4.04 -14.77 6.07
C ASP A 86 -2.51 -14.75 6.17
N VAL A 87 -1.98 -15.42 7.20
CA VAL A 87 -0.54 -15.51 7.49
C VAL A 87 0.06 -16.86 7.06
N THR A 88 -0.65 -17.66 6.27
CA THR A 88 -0.18 -18.99 5.81
C THR A 88 0.84 -18.90 4.68
N SER A 89 1.07 -17.71 4.12
CA SER A 89 2.07 -17.42 3.08
C SER A 89 2.95 -16.22 3.46
N VAL A 90 4.10 -16.06 2.78
CA VAL A 90 5.01 -14.93 3.03
C VAL A 90 4.36 -13.62 2.62
N GLY A 91 3.76 -13.56 1.43
CA GLY A 91 3.04 -12.37 0.96
C GLY A 91 1.86 -12.02 1.86
N GLY A 92 1.05 -13.02 2.25
CA GLY A 92 -0.06 -12.79 3.18
C GLY A 92 0.41 -12.30 4.55
N ALA A 93 1.51 -12.84 5.09
CA ALA A 93 2.08 -12.37 6.35
C ALA A 93 2.59 -10.92 6.26
N GLN A 94 3.24 -10.54 5.15
CA GLN A 94 3.69 -9.17 4.91
C GLN A 94 2.52 -8.19 4.79
N GLU A 95 1.49 -8.54 4.02
CA GLU A 95 0.26 -7.76 3.90
C GLU A 95 -0.41 -7.57 5.26
N SER A 96 -0.48 -8.65 6.06
CA SER A 96 -1.08 -8.64 7.40
C SER A 96 -0.42 -7.65 8.35
N VAL A 97 0.90 -7.49 8.26
CA VAL A 97 1.62 -6.48 9.06
C VAL A 97 1.15 -5.07 8.70
N ALA A 98 0.97 -4.78 7.40
CA ALA A 98 0.50 -3.48 6.94
C ALA A 98 -0.96 -3.21 7.34
N ILE A 99 -1.83 -4.23 7.26
CA ILE A 99 -3.23 -4.15 7.71
C ILE A 99 -3.29 -3.85 9.22
N ILE A 100 -2.52 -4.57 10.03
CA ILE A 100 -2.51 -4.39 11.49
C ILE A 100 -1.95 -3.00 11.86
N ASP A 101 -0.88 -2.55 11.21
CA ASP A 101 -0.33 -1.21 11.45
C ASP A 101 -1.34 -0.10 11.14
N ALA A 102 -2.07 -0.21 10.02
CA ALA A 102 -3.14 0.72 9.68
C ALA A 102 -4.26 0.72 10.73
N ALA A 103 -4.69 -0.46 11.18
CA ALA A 103 -5.73 -0.61 12.20
C ALA A 103 -5.29 -0.05 13.57
N LEU A 104 -4.05 -0.29 13.99
CA LEU A 104 -3.51 0.24 15.24
C LEU A 104 -3.41 1.77 15.20
N LYS A 105 -2.94 2.34 14.10
CA LYS A 105 -2.90 3.80 13.89
C LYS A 105 -4.29 4.42 13.94
N TYR A 106 -5.29 3.75 13.36
CA TYR A 106 -6.68 4.19 13.44
C TYR A 106 -7.19 4.22 14.89
N VAL A 107 -6.96 3.14 15.66
CA VAL A 107 -7.32 3.08 17.09
C VAL A 107 -6.61 4.18 17.89
N ASP A 108 -5.32 4.37 17.68
CA ASP A 108 -4.55 5.39 18.40
C ASP A 108 -5.01 6.82 18.07
N SER A 109 -5.38 7.10 16.82
CA SER A 109 -5.94 8.41 16.45
C SER A 109 -7.25 8.71 17.20
N HIS A 110 -8.16 7.74 17.29
CA HIS A 110 -9.42 7.88 18.03
C HIS A 110 -9.18 8.04 19.54
N ARG A 111 -8.21 7.30 20.09
CA ARG A 111 -7.83 7.44 21.50
C ARG A 111 -7.26 8.81 21.81
N ALA A 112 -6.42 9.35 20.92
CA ALA A 112 -5.86 10.68 21.06
C ALA A 112 -6.95 11.76 21.00
N GLU A 113 -7.91 11.63 20.08
CA GLU A 113 -9.07 12.51 19.98
C GLU A 113 -9.90 12.49 21.29
N LEU A 114 -10.27 11.30 21.79
CA LEU A 114 -11.03 11.17 23.04
C LEU A 114 -10.26 11.69 24.27
N GLY A 115 -8.93 11.57 24.27
CA GLY A 115 -8.07 12.13 25.31
C GLY A 115 -7.98 13.66 25.25
N ALA A 116 -8.03 14.25 24.06
CA ALA A 116 -8.03 15.71 23.89
C ALA A 116 -9.33 16.39 24.37
N PHE A 117 -10.41 15.63 24.50
CA PHE A 117 -11.69 16.11 25.05
C PHE A 117 -11.79 16.06 26.59
N GLN A 118 -10.81 15.48 27.29
CA GLN A 118 -10.77 15.35 28.76
C GLN A 118 -9.83 16.39 29.40
#